data_AF-A0A820E978-F1
#
_entry.id   AF-A0A820E978-F1
#
_cell.length_a   1.000
_cell.length_b   1.000
_cell.length_c   1.000
_cell.angle_alpha   90.00
_cell.angle_beta   90.00
_cell.angle_gamma   90.00
#
_symmetry.space_group_name_H-M   'P 1'
#
loop_
_entity.id
_entity.type
_entity.pdbx_description
1 polymer ?
#
loop_
_entity_poly.entity_id
_entity_poly.type
_entity_poly.pdbx_seq_one_letter_code
_entity_poly.pdbx_strand_id
1 'polypeptide(L)'
;PLLKYMIPLSLVYFAEYLINQGLYELIFFHESNLSHSSQYRWYSVTYQLGVFISRSSVAFFRINHLWILPIIQFTNLGIFFACVYRTAFIPSIWLVFGLVVFEGLIGGGAYVNTFYKISIEIPEPDREFSMGVASVGDSFGITFAGLLAIPLHNAICQ
;
A
#
# COMPACT_ATOMS: atom_id res chain seq x y z
N PRO A 1 -9.96 -20.70 -9.16
CA PRO A 1 -8.56 -20.60 -9.67
C PRO A 1 -7.93 -19.20 -9.57
N LEU A 2 -8.71 -18.11 -9.68
CA LEU A 2 -8.21 -16.72 -9.62
C LEU A 2 -8.05 -16.14 -8.22
N LEU A 3 -8.71 -16.74 -7.21
CA LEU A 3 -8.64 -16.29 -5.81
C LEU A 3 -7.20 -16.26 -5.26
N LYS A 4 -6.31 -17.12 -5.77
CA LYS A 4 -4.87 -17.13 -5.41
C LYS A 4 -4.14 -15.82 -5.79
N TYR A 5 -4.71 -15.05 -6.71
CA TYR A 5 -4.23 -13.74 -7.16
C TYR A 5 -4.95 -12.60 -6.46
N MET A 6 -6.27 -12.73 -6.36
CA MET A 6 -7.12 -11.69 -5.81
C MET A 6 -6.92 -11.48 -4.31
N ILE A 7 -6.76 -12.56 -3.54
CA ILE A 7 -6.63 -12.45 -2.08
C ILE A 7 -5.34 -11.70 -1.70
N PRO A 8 -4.15 -12.08 -2.20
CA PRO A 8 -2.93 -11.33 -1.91
C PRO A 8 -3.01 -9.88 -2.39
N LEU A 9 -3.56 -9.63 -3.58
CA LEU A 9 -3.71 -8.28 -4.13
C LEU A 9 -4.62 -7.42 -3.25
N SER A 10 -5.82 -7.91 -2.94
CA SER A 10 -6.81 -7.22 -2.09
C SER A 10 -6.25 -6.92 -0.71
N LEU A 11 -5.48 -7.85 -0.13
CA LEU A 11 -4.82 -7.67 1.17
C LEU A 11 -3.71 -6.61 1.16
N VAL A 12 -2.87 -6.57 0.11
CA VAL A 12 -1.86 -5.52 -0.06
C VAL A 12 -2.54 -4.15 -0.17
N TYR A 13 -3.53 -4.05 -1.06
CA TYR A 13 -4.28 -2.81 -1.30
C TYR A 13 -5.06 -2.35 -0.07
N PHE A 14 -5.62 -3.29 0.68
CA PHE A 14 -6.26 -3.00 1.96
C PHE A 14 -5.28 -2.34 2.95
N ALA A 15 -4.12 -2.96 3.17
CA ALA A 15 -3.13 -2.44 4.10
C ALA A 15 -2.54 -1.09 3.63
N GLU A 16 -2.23 -0.97 2.35
CA GLU A 16 -1.76 0.26 1.70
C GLU A 16 -2.74 1.42 1.87
N TYR A 17 -4.02 1.21 1.55
CA TYR A 17 -5.01 2.28 1.66
C TYR A 17 -5.35 2.62 3.11
N LEU A 18 -5.24 1.65 4.02
CA LEU A 18 -5.42 1.91 5.45
C LEU A 18 -4.28 2.78 6.00
N ILE A 19 -3.04 2.59 5.53
CA ILE A 19 -1.91 3.47 5.87
C ILE A 19 -2.14 4.87 5.28
N ASN A 20 -2.43 4.96 3.98
CA ASN A 20 -2.59 6.21 3.25
C ASN A 20 -3.74 7.08 3.79
N GLN A 21 -4.91 6.48 4.04
CA GLN A 21 -6.11 7.22 4.48
C GLN A 21 -6.25 7.28 5.99
N GLY A 22 -5.74 6.29 6.73
CA GLY A 22 -5.92 6.22 8.18
C GLY A 22 -4.75 6.77 8.99
N LEU A 23 -3.50 6.56 8.54
CA LEU A 23 -2.32 6.81 9.37
C LEU A 23 -1.49 8.02 8.93
N TYR A 24 -1.44 8.35 7.64
CA TYR A 24 -0.66 9.51 7.16
C TYR A 24 -1.10 10.85 7.77
N GLU A 25 -2.40 11.02 8.03
CA GLU A 25 -2.92 12.23 8.64
C GLU A 25 -2.53 12.36 10.13
N LEU A 26 -2.27 11.24 10.81
CA LEU A 26 -1.92 11.21 12.23
C LEU A 26 -0.41 11.36 12.48
N ILE A 27 0.42 11.20 11.45
CA ILE A 27 1.89 11.28 11.57
C ILE A 27 2.32 12.72 11.36
N PHE A 28 2.45 13.45 12.48
CA PHE A 28 2.92 14.83 12.48
C PHE A 28 4.23 15.01 13.25
N PHE A 29 5.25 15.56 12.59
CA PHE A 29 6.51 15.93 13.23
C PHE A 29 6.55 17.43 13.52
N HIS A 30 6.47 17.80 14.81
CA HIS A 30 6.59 19.18 15.29
C HIS A 30 8.01 19.75 15.12
N GLU A 31 9.04 18.90 15.08
CA GLU A 31 10.46 19.29 15.01
C GLU A 31 10.95 19.69 13.60
N SER A 32 10.07 19.72 12.60
CA SER A 32 10.45 20.06 11.23
C SER A 32 9.97 21.47 10.85
N ASN A 33 10.77 22.20 10.05
CA ASN A 33 10.41 23.51 9.48
C ASN A 33 9.23 23.44 8.48
N LEU A 34 8.55 22.29 8.34
CA LEU A 34 7.48 22.06 7.38
C LEU A 34 6.12 22.08 8.09
N SER A 35 5.21 22.90 7.57
CA SER A 35 3.81 22.90 7.98
C SER A 35 3.16 21.52 7.78
N HIS A 36 2.18 21.18 8.62
CA HIS A 36 1.41 19.92 8.56
C HIS A 36 0.93 19.60 7.14
N SER A 37 0.40 20.60 6.43
CA SER A 37 -0.08 20.44 5.05
C SER A 37 1.03 20.17 4.03
N SER A 38 2.25 20.64 4.30
CA SER A 38 3.41 20.41 3.45
C SER A 38 3.97 19.00 3.66
N GLN A 39 4.02 18.53 4.91
CA GLN A 39 4.45 17.15 5.22
C GLN A 39 3.54 16.13 4.53
N TYR A 40 2.22 16.28 4.65
CA TYR A 40 1.25 15.41 4.00
C TYR A 40 1.42 15.36 2.48
N ARG A 41 1.58 16.52 1.82
CA ARG A 41 1.83 16.60 0.37
C ARG A 41 3.10 15.86 -0.02
N TRP A 42 4.17 16.04 0.75
CA TRP A 42 5.43 15.34 0.50
C TRP A 42 5.29 13.84 0.67
N TYR A 43 4.56 13.35 1.68
CA TYR A 43 4.27 11.92 1.84
C TYR A 43 3.56 11.37 0.59
N SER A 44 2.52 12.05 0.11
CA SER A 44 1.84 11.65 -1.14
C SER A 44 2.78 11.63 -2.35
N VAL A 45 3.68 12.60 -2.48
CA VAL A 45 4.65 12.66 -3.60
C VAL A 45 5.64 11.50 -3.51
N THR A 46 6.23 11.25 -2.34
CA THR A 46 7.17 10.13 -2.15
C THR A 46 6.51 8.77 -2.34
N TYR A 47 5.26 8.63 -1.90
CA TYR A 47 4.45 7.44 -2.11
C TYR A 47 4.28 7.18 -3.61
N GLN A 48 3.82 8.18 -4.36
CA GLN A 48 3.61 8.08 -5.82
C GLN A 48 4.93 7.83 -6.57
N LEU A 49 6.04 8.39 -6.10
CA LEU A 49 7.35 8.10 -6.65
C LEU A 49 7.72 6.62 -6.47
N GLY A 50 7.48 6.05 -5.29
CA GLY A 50 7.67 4.62 -5.02
C GLY A 50 6.81 3.75 -5.94
N VAL A 51 5.52 4.06 -6.08
CA VAL A 51 4.61 3.35 -6.99
C VAL A 51 5.09 3.44 -8.43
N PHE A 52 5.51 4.63 -8.89
CA PHE A 52 6.00 4.84 -10.24
C PHE A 52 7.25 4.00 -10.54
N ILE A 53 8.22 4.01 -9.63
CA ILE A 53 9.45 3.21 -9.75
C ILE A 53 9.09 1.72 -9.83
N SER A 54 8.21 1.26 -8.93
CA SER A 54 7.83 -0.14 -8.87
C SER A 54 7.10 -0.61 -10.12
N ARG A 55 6.11 0.16 -10.60
CA ARG A 55 5.37 -0.16 -11.84
C ARG A 55 6.29 -0.19 -13.06
N SER A 56 7.29 0.68 -13.10
CA SER A 56 8.28 0.74 -14.18
C SER A 56 9.31 -0.40 -14.09
N SER A 57 9.64 -0.85 -12.87
CA SER A 57 10.67 -1.86 -12.62
C SER A 57 10.28 -3.28 -13.02
N VAL A 58 8.99 -3.56 -13.21
CA VAL A 58 8.50 -4.94 -13.48
C VAL A 58 9.09 -5.54 -14.76
N ALA A 59 9.43 -4.68 -15.73
CA ALA A 59 10.02 -5.11 -16.99
C ALA A 59 11.36 -5.84 -16.76
N PHE A 60 12.05 -5.51 -15.66
CA PHE A 60 13.36 -6.03 -15.28
C PHE A 60 13.33 -6.99 -14.08
N PHE A 61 12.46 -6.75 -13.08
CA PHE A 61 12.38 -7.55 -11.85
C PHE A 61 10.99 -8.14 -11.63
N ARG A 62 10.90 -9.47 -11.61
CA ARG A 62 9.64 -10.22 -11.46
C ARG A 62 9.61 -10.97 -10.13
N ILE A 63 8.56 -10.74 -9.36
CA ILE A 63 8.36 -11.38 -8.05
C ILE A 63 7.45 -12.60 -8.24
N ASN A 64 8.03 -13.79 -8.08
CA ASN A 64 7.31 -15.04 -8.29
C ASN A 64 6.34 -15.40 -7.14
N HIS A 65 6.51 -14.83 -5.95
CA HIS A 65 5.77 -15.20 -4.74
C HIS A 65 4.88 -14.05 -4.25
N LEU A 66 3.66 -13.97 -4.79
CA LEU A 66 2.70 -12.90 -4.47
C LEU A 66 2.25 -12.87 -3.01
N TRP A 67 2.30 -14.01 -2.30
CA TRP A 67 1.93 -14.13 -0.89
C TRP A 67 2.90 -13.45 0.07
N ILE A 68 4.14 -13.18 -0.36
CA ILE A 68 5.13 -12.48 0.46
C ILE A 68 4.79 -10.99 0.57
N LEU A 69 4.25 -10.40 -0.50
CA LEU A 69 3.92 -8.98 -0.57
C LEU A 69 2.91 -8.53 0.49
N PRO A 70 1.76 -9.19 0.73
CA PRO A 70 0.86 -8.82 1.80
C PRO A 70 1.51 -8.96 3.17
N ILE A 71 2.35 -9.97 3.41
CA ILE A 71 3.05 -10.11 4.70
C ILE A 71 3.95 -8.92 4.98
N ILE A 72 4.72 -8.48 3.98
CA ILE A 72 5.58 -7.29 4.11
C ILE A 72 4.71 -6.04 4.28
N GLN A 73 3.61 -5.92 3.55
CA GLN A 73 2.72 -4.77 3.64
C GLN A 73 2.03 -4.66 5.00
N PHE A 74 1.54 -5.77 5.56
CA PHE A 74 0.99 -5.81 6.92
C PHE A 74 2.05 -5.53 7.99
N THR A 75 3.31 -5.92 7.73
CA THR A 75 4.43 -5.55 8.61
C THR A 75 4.65 -4.02 8.59
N ASN A 76 4.63 -3.40 7.40
CA ASN A 76 4.69 -1.94 7.28
C ASN A 76 3.51 -1.25 7.99
N LEU A 77 2.29 -1.75 7.81
CA LEU A 77 1.10 -1.26 8.52
C LEU A 77 1.31 -1.33 10.03
N GLY A 78 1.82 -2.44 10.55
CA GLY A 78 2.13 -2.60 11.98
C GLY A 78 3.19 -1.61 12.48
N ILE A 79 4.22 -1.34 11.67
CA ILE A 79 5.25 -0.33 11.98
C ILE A 79 4.64 1.08 12.04
N PHE A 80 3.82 1.44 11.05
CA PHE A 80 3.12 2.73 11.03
C PHE A 80 2.16 2.87 12.20
N PHE A 81 1.40 1.82 12.51
CA PHE A 81 0.48 1.81 13.65
C PHE A 81 1.21 1.95 14.99
N ALA A 82 2.34 1.24 15.16
CA ALA A 82 3.19 1.38 16.34
C ALA A 82 3.79 2.78 16.45
N CYS A 83 4.15 3.42 15.33
CA CYS A 83 4.66 4.78 15.30
C CYS A 83 3.63 5.80 15.81
N VAL A 84 2.38 5.67 15.35
CA VAL A 84 1.26 6.53 15.75
C VAL A 84 0.90 6.30 17.23
N TYR A 85 0.75 5.04 17.66
CA TYR A 85 0.31 4.71 19.02
C TYR A 85 1.34 5.03 20.11
N ARG A 86 2.65 4.91 19.82
CA ARG A 86 3.72 5.23 20.78
C ARG A 86 4.25 6.66 20.69
N THR A 87 3.56 7.55 19.98
CA THR A 87 3.81 9.00 19.94
C THR A 87 5.32 9.34 19.82
N ALA A 88 5.94 8.93 18.70
CA ALA A 88 7.34 9.21 18.32
C ALA A 88 8.40 8.14 18.63
N PHE A 89 8.25 6.93 18.08
CA PHE A 89 9.37 5.98 18.00
C PHE A 89 10.35 6.29 16.83
N ILE A 90 9.99 7.21 15.93
CA ILE A 90 10.83 7.58 14.78
C ILE A 90 11.39 8.99 15.00
N PRO A 91 12.71 9.15 15.23
CA PRO A 91 13.31 10.46 15.53
C PRO A 91 13.49 11.35 14.29
N SER A 92 13.17 10.88 13.09
CA SER A 92 13.49 11.55 11.83
C SER A 92 12.40 11.39 10.78
N ILE A 93 11.95 12.51 10.22
CA ILE A 93 11.00 12.57 9.09
C ILE A 93 11.50 11.76 7.87
N TRP A 94 12.83 11.66 7.69
CA TRP A 94 13.44 10.92 6.58
C TRP A 94 13.19 9.41 6.66
N LEU A 95 13.08 8.85 7.87
CA LEU A 95 12.75 7.43 8.04
C LEU A 95 11.30 7.16 7.63
N VAL A 96 10.38 8.07 7.94
CA VAL A 96 8.98 7.97 7.47
C VAL A 96 8.93 8.08 5.95
N PHE A 97 9.65 9.03 5.33
CA PHE A 97 9.75 9.09 3.87
C PHE A 97 10.29 7.78 3.26
N GLY A 98 11.31 7.18 3.87
CA GLY A 98 11.83 5.88 3.44
C GLY A 98 10.78 4.76 3.51
N LEU A 99 10.02 4.69 4.60
CA LEU A 99 8.94 3.71 4.77
C LEU A 99 7.79 3.95 3.79
N VAL A 100 7.42 5.20 3.52
CA VAL A 100 6.40 5.58 2.54
C VAL A 100 6.81 5.19 1.12
N VAL A 101 8.07 5.42 0.75
CA VAL A 101 8.59 4.95 -0.54
C VAL A 101 8.56 3.42 -0.61
N PHE A 102 8.96 2.74 0.47
CA PHE A 102 8.95 1.28 0.53
C PHE A 102 7.53 0.70 0.42
N GLU A 103 6.56 1.31 1.07
CA GLU A 103 5.13 0.99 0.92
C GLU A 103 4.68 1.11 -0.54
N GLY A 104 4.95 2.25 -1.18
CA GLY A 104 4.60 2.46 -2.60
C GLY A 104 5.31 1.46 -3.53
N LEU A 105 6.53 1.04 -3.19
CA LEU A 105 7.26 0.03 -3.94
C LEU A 105 6.57 -1.34 -3.89
N ILE A 106 6.11 -1.77 -2.71
CA ILE A 106 5.42 -3.05 -2.53
C ILE A 106 4.04 -3.02 -3.20
N GLY A 107 3.30 -1.92 -3.02
CA GLY A 107 2.00 -1.69 -3.62
C GLY A 107 1.99 -1.80 -5.14
N GLY A 108 2.83 -0.98 -5.78
CA GLY A 108 3.03 -1.03 -7.22
C GLY A 108 3.52 -2.40 -7.70
N GLY A 109 4.32 -3.08 -6.90
CA GLY A 109 4.90 -4.38 -7.22
C GLY A 109 3.84 -5.48 -7.20
N ALA A 110 3.00 -5.49 -6.18
CA ALA A 110 1.90 -6.44 -6.04
C ALA A 110 0.90 -6.32 -7.18
N TYR A 111 0.56 -5.10 -7.56
CA TYR A 111 -0.32 -4.83 -8.70
C TYR A 111 0.24 -5.45 -9.98
N VAL A 112 1.42 -5.00 -10.42
CA VAL A 112 1.90 -5.37 -11.74
C VAL A 112 2.28 -6.85 -11.82
N ASN A 113 2.86 -7.43 -10.76
CA ASN A 113 3.14 -8.87 -10.74
C ASN A 113 1.88 -9.73 -10.77
N THR A 114 0.78 -9.27 -10.15
CA THR A 114 -0.51 -9.99 -10.19
C THR A 114 -1.11 -9.97 -11.59
N PHE A 115 -1.20 -8.80 -12.22
CA PHE A 115 -1.72 -8.69 -13.60
C PHE A 115 -0.84 -9.41 -14.61
N TYR A 116 0.49 -9.35 -14.44
CA TYR A 116 1.44 -10.08 -15.28
C TYR A 116 1.22 -11.60 -15.19
N LYS A 117 1.07 -12.15 -13.97
CA LYS A 117 0.80 -13.59 -13.82
C LYS A 117 -0.53 -14.02 -14.41
N ILE A 118 -1.58 -13.23 -14.23
CA ILE A 118 -2.87 -13.48 -14.88
C ILE A 118 -2.71 -13.50 -16.40
N SER A 119 -1.89 -12.61 -16.97
CA SER A 119 -1.69 -12.53 -18.41
C SER A 119 -0.98 -13.73 -19.04
N ILE A 120 -0.22 -14.49 -18.25
CA ILE A 120 0.58 -15.64 -18.71
C ILE A 120 -0.07 -16.98 -18.35
N GLU A 121 -0.65 -17.11 -17.15
CA GLU A 121 -1.20 -18.38 -16.69
C GLU A 121 -2.63 -18.64 -17.17
N ILE A 122 -3.39 -17.60 -17.53
CA ILE A 122 -4.78 -17.74 -17.97
C ILE A 122 -4.84 -17.78 -19.50
N PRO A 123 -5.57 -18.75 -20.11
CA PRO A 123 -5.79 -18.79 -21.55
C PRO A 123 -6.44 -17.50 -22.08
N GLU A 124 -6.07 -17.11 -23.31
CA GLU A 124 -6.64 -15.97 -24.05
C GLU A 124 -8.16 -15.75 -23.86
N PRO A 125 -9.04 -16.77 -24.01
CA PRO A 125 -10.49 -16.54 -23.90
C PRO A 125 -10.97 -16.08 -22.52
N ASP A 126 -10.26 -16.46 -21.46
CA ASP A 126 -10.65 -16.15 -20.07
C ASP A 126 -9.81 -15.01 -19.46
N ARG A 127 -8.78 -14.54 -20.17
CA ARG A 127 -7.78 -13.60 -19.64
C ARG A 127 -8.39 -12.24 -19.30
N GLU A 128 -9.16 -11.65 -20.20
CA GLU A 128 -9.77 -10.33 -19.99
C GLU A 128 -10.77 -10.35 -18.83
N PHE A 129 -11.61 -11.38 -18.79
CA PHE A 129 -12.54 -11.60 -17.68
C PHE A 129 -11.78 -11.76 -16.35
N SER A 130 -10.71 -12.54 -16.35
CA SER A 130 -9.88 -12.76 -15.16
C SER A 130 -9.20 -11.48 -14.66
N MET A 131 -8.71 -10.63 -15.56
CA MET A 131 -8.15 -9.33 -15.21
C MET A 131 -9.21 -8.39 -14.64
N GLY A 132 -10.42 -8.38 -15.22
CA GLY A 132 -11.54 -7.59 -14.70
C GLY A 132 -11.99 -8.05 -13.31
N VAL A 133 -12.06 -9.36 -13.08
CA VAL A 133 -12.39 -9.91 -11.76
C VAL A 133 -11.28 -9.57 -10.74
N ALA A 134 -10.01 -9.58 -11.15
CA ALA A 134 -8.90 -9.17 -10.28
C ALA A 134 -8.98 -7.69 -9.86
N SER A 135 -9.36 -6.78 -10.77
CA SER A 135 -9.56 -5.37 -10.42
C SER A 135 -10.74 -5.13 -9.46
N VAL A 136 -11.77 -5.98 -9.52
CA VAL A 136 -12.87 -5.94 -8.53
C VAL A 136 -12.36 -6.34 -7.14
N GLY A 137 -11.46 -7.33 -7.06
CA GLY A 137 -10.85 -7.75 -5.79
C GLY A 137 -9.97 -6.66 -5.14
N ASP A 138 -9.21 -5.94 -5.96
CA ASP A 138 -8.50 -4.70 -5.56
C ASP A 138 -9.50 -3.69 -4.98
N SER A 139 -10.52 -3.33 -5.74
CA SER A 139 -11.50 -2.30 -5.35
C SER A 139 -12.20 -2.63 -4.03
N PHE A 140 -12.46 -3.92 -3.78
CA PHE A 140 -13.03 -4.40 -2.53
C PHE A 140 -12.08 -4.15 -1.34
N GLY A 141 -10.79 -4.42 -1.51
CA GLY A 141 -9.76 -4.16 -0.49
C GLY A 141 -9.65 -2.68 -0.14
N ILE A 142 -9.62 -1.82 -1.17
CA ILE A 142 -9.60 -0.36 -0.99
C ILE A 142 -10.85 0.13 -0.25
N THR A 143 -12.03 -0.32 -0.67
CA THR A 143 -13.29 0.10 -0.06
C THR A 143 -13.35 -0.29 1.42
N PHE A 144 -12.93 -1.51 1.75
CA PHE A 144 -12.89 -1.98 3.13
C PHE A 144 -11.87 -1.22 3.98
N ALA A 145 -10.72 -0.84 3.41
CA ALA A 145 -9.73 0.00 4.06
C ALA A 145 -10.30 1.39 4.39
N GLY A 146 -10.98 2.03 3.45
CA GLY A 146 -11.62 3.33 3.69
C GLY A 146 -12.71 3.26 4.77
N LEU A 147 -13.52 2.19 4.78
CA LEU A 147 -14.53 1.98 5.82
C LEU A 147 -13.92 1.79 7.21
N LEU A 148 -12.76 1.13 7.30
CA LEU A 148 -12.05 0.92 8.57
C LEU A 148 -11.17 2.10 8.99
N ALA A 149 -10.73 2.94 8.06
CA ALA A 149 -9.95 4.13 8.37
C ALA A 149 -10.73 5.12 9.26
N ILE A 150 -12.05 5.26 9.03
CA ILE A 150 -12.93 6.15 9.80
C ILE A 150 -13.01 5.76 11.30
N PRO A 151 -13.40 4.53 11.68
CA PRO A 151 -13.44 4.14 13.09
C PRO A 151 -12.04 4.09 13.71
N LEU A 152 -11.00 3.76 12.92
CA LEU A 152 -9.62 3.77 13.39
C LEU A 152 -9.18 5.19 13.78
N HIS A 153 -9.45 6.18 12.94
CA HIS A 153 -9.16 7.58 13.23
C HIS A 153 -9.91 8.05 14.47
N ASN A 154 -11.21 7.73 14.59
CA ASN A 154 -12.01 8.08 15.76
C ASN A 154 -11.51 7.43 17.06
N ALA A 155 -10.97 6.21 16.99
CA ALA A 155 -10.42 5.53 18.16
C ALA A 155 -9.05 6.08 18.60
N ILE A 156 -8.26 6.62 17.67
CA ILE A 156 -6.94 7.19 17.96
C ILE A 156 -7.05 8.65 18.42
N CYS A 157 -8.04 9.41 17.92
CA CYS A 157 -8.28 10.80 18.27
C CYS A 157 -9.20 11.02 19.50
N GLN A 158 -9.50 9.97 20.27
CA GLN A 158 -10.14 10.07 21.59
C GLN A 158 -9.10 10.28 22.70
#